data_AF-A0A8T5KWT2-F1
#
_entry.id   AF-A0A8T5KWT2-F1
#
_cell.length_a   1.000
_cell.length_b   1.000
_cell.length_c   1.000
_cell.angle_alpha   90.00
_cell.angle_beta   90.00
_cell.angle_gamma   90.00
#
_symmetry.space_group_name_H-M   'P 1'
#
loop_
_entity.id
_entity.type
_entity.pdbx_description
1 polymer ?
#
loop_
_entity_poly.entity_id
_entity_poly.type
_entity_poly.pdbx_seq_one_letter_code
_entity_poly.pdbx_strand_id
1 'polypeptide(L)' 'ANGASNYIANTRYGYRYTSPRLYKEIIASMKGGESIGKAVLKMKREQLKKCLYDNCKAVIYEIQLYGDPTLKIGI' A
#
# COMPACT_ATOMS: atom_id res chain seq x y z
N ALA A 1 -24.73 -3.07 5.97
CA ALA A 1 -23.59 -3.54 5.16
C ALA A 1 -22.32 -3.25 5.93
N ASN A 2 -21.54 -4.26 6.32
CA ASN A 2 -20.27 -4.08 7.01
C ASN A 2 -19.20 -3.69 5.98
N GLY A 3 -19.13 -2.40 5.66
CA GLY A 3 -18.13 -1.85 4.74
C GLY A 3 -16.74 -1.88 5.35
N ALA A 4 -15.71 -2.05 4.53
CA ALA A 4 -14.34 -1.88 4.97
C ALA A 4 -14.09 -0.40 5.31
N SER A 5 -13.52 -0.12 6.48
CA SER A 5 -13.15 1.25 6.87
C SER A 5 -12.14 1.85 5.89
N ASN A 6 -11.16 1.04 5.46
CA ASN A 6 -10.15 1.38 4.46
C ASN A 6 -9.94 0.21 3.50
N TYR A 7 -9.59 0.51 2.24
CA TYR A 7 -9.16 -0.50 1.28
C TYR A 7 -7.99 0.01 0.42
N ILE A 8 -7.12 -0.92 0.00
CA ILE A 8 -5.99 -0.63 -0.87
C ILE A 8 -6.22 -1.34 -2.20
N ALA A 9 -6.12 -0.62 -3.30
CA ALA A 9 -6.33 -1.16 -4.64
C ALA A 9 -5.37 -0.55 -5.66
N ASN A 10 -5.17 -1.24 -6.77
CA ASN A 10 -4.48 -0.69 -7.92
C ASN A 10 -5.50 -0.02 -8.85
N THR A 11 -5.22 1.21 -9.25
CA THR A 11 -6.06 1.97 -10.18
C THR A 11 -5.88 1.57 -11.64
N ARG A 12 -4.79 0.91 -12.01
CA ARG A 12 -4.53 0.52 -13.39
C ARG A 12 -4.93 -0.92 -13.68
N TYR A 13 -5.84 -1.07 -14.63
CA TYR A 13 -6.25 -2.35 -15.18
C TYR A 13 -5.07 -3.03 -15.89
N GLY A 14 -4.85 -4.33 -15.62
CA GLY A 14 -3.85 -5.15 -16.34
C GLY A 14 -2.50 -5.35 -15.63
N TYR A 15 -2.17 -4.55 -14.60
CA TYR A 15 -0.96 -4.82 -13.79
C TYR A 15 -1.28 -5.79 -12.65
N ARG A 16 -1.02 -7.07 -12.90
CA ARG A 16 -1.14 -8.20 -11.94
C ARG A 16 -0.23 -8.11 -10.69
N TYR A 17 0.47 -6.99 -10.47
CA TYR A 17 1.66 -6.94 -9.61
C TYR A 17 1.47 -6.36 -8.21
N THR A 18 0.24 -6.21 -7.70
CA THR A 18 0.07 -6.06 -6.23
C THR A 18 0.44 -7.40 -5.57
N SER A 19 1.73 -7.62 -5.37
CA SER A 19 2.27 -8.82 -4.78
C SER A 19 1.81 -8.95 -3.33
N PRO A 20 1.45 -10.16 -2.85
CA PRO A 20 1.22 -10.42 -1.42
C PRO A 20 2.33 -9.88 -0.51
N ARG A 21 3.56 -9.74 -1.02
CA ARG A 21 4.69 -9.14 -0.30
C ARG A 21 4.45 -7.68 0.09
N LEU A 22 3.85 -6.86 -0.78
CA LEU A 22 3.59 -5.44 -0.52
C LEU A 22 2.62 -5.27 0.65
N TYR A 23 1.57 -6.10 0.68
CA TYR A 23 0.60 -6.09 1.77
C TYR A 23 1.24 -6.53 3.10
N LYS A 24 2.17 -7.50 3.08
CA LYS A 24 2.93 -7.89 4.29
C LYS A 24 3.74 -6.73 4.86
N GLU A 25 4.39 -5.92 4.02
CA GLU A 25 5.17 -4.74 4.45
C GLU A 25 4.26 -3.67 5.09
N ILE A 26 3.07 -3.46 4.53
CA ILE A 26 2.07 -2.53 5.06
C ILE A 26 1.56 -3.03 6.43
N ILE A 27 1.14 -4.29 6.52
CA ILE A 27 0.64 -4.89 7.78
C ILE A 27 1.72 -4.87 8.86
N ALA A 28 2.97 -5.19 8.53
CA ALA A 28 4.08 -5.15 9.48
C ALA A 28 4.31 -3.73 10.04
N SER A 29 4.23 -2.71 9.19
CA SER A 29 4.35 -1.30 9.61
C SER A 29 3.18 -0.88 10.50
N MET A 30 1.96 -1.30 10.17
CA MET A 30 0.78 -1.03 11.00
C MET A 30 0.83 -1.72 12.36
N LYS A 31 1.33 -2.96 12.43
CA LYS A 31 1.58 -3.66 13.72
C LYS A 31 2.62 -2.95 14.58
N GLY A 32 3.51 -2.15 13.97
CA GLY A 32 4.43 -1.27 14.68
C GLY A 32 3.82 0.05 15.18
N GLY A 33 2.49 0.22 15.08
CA GLY A 33 1.76 1.42 15.53
C GLY A 33 1.70 2.55 14.50
N GLU A 34 2.18 2.34 13.28
CA GLU A 34 2.05 3.33 12.20
C GLU A 34 0.61 3.36 11.66
N SER A 35 0.16 4.53 11.18
CA SER A 35 -1.10 4.60 10.46
C SER A 35 -1.01 3.89 9.10
N ILE A 36 -2.14 3.46 8.57
CA ILE A 36 -2.19 2.80 7.26
C ILE A 36 -1.60 3.68 6.14
N GLY A 37 -1.81 5.01 6.19
CA GLY A 37 -1.28 5.94 5.21
C GLY A 37 0.24 6.02 5.26
N LYS A 38 0.81 6.06 6.47
CA LYS A 38 2.27 6.04 6.66
C LYS A 38 2.87 4.71 6.20
N ALA A 39 2.21 3.59 6.51
CA ALA A 39 2.62 2.26 6.08
C ALA A 39 2.64 2.12 4.55
N VAL A 40 1.60 2.61 3.86
CA VAL A 40 1.52 2.62 2.39
C VAL A 40 2.62 3.48 1.78
N LEU A 41 2.85 4.70 2.30
CA LEU A 41 3.93 5.58 1.81
C LEU A 41 5.31 4.96 2.00
N LYS A 42 5.55 4.30 3.13
CA LYS A 42 6.80 3.60 3.41
C LYS A 42 7.02 2.45 2.42
N MET A 43 6.00 1.63 2.18
CA MET A 43 6.04 0.58 1.16
C MET A 43 6.38 1.17 -0.21
N LYS A 44 5.69 2.23 -0.64
CA LYS A 44 5.96 2.88 -1.95
C LYS A 44 7.42 3.33 -2.06
N ARG A 45 7.95 4.00 -1.03
CA ARG A 45 9.35 4.47 -1.00
C ARG A 45 10.35 3.33 -1.12
N GLU A 46 10.14 2.23 -0.40
CA GLU A 46 11.04 1.08 -0.45
C GLU A 46 10.98 0.32 -1.78
N GLN A 47 9.81 0.23 -2.40
CA GLN A 47 9.67 -0.41 -3.71
C GLN A 47 10.22 0.48 -4.84
N LEU A 48 10.10 1.80 -4.73
CA LEU A 48 10.65 2.73 -5.74
C LEU A 48 12.17 2.62 -5.83
N LYS A 49 12.86 2.44 -4.69
CA LYS A 49 14.31 2.19 -4.65
C LYS A 49 14.73 0.92 -5.39
N LYS A 50 13.83 -0.08 -5.48
CA LYS A 50 14.07 -1.38 -6.10
C LYS A 50 13.62 -1.43 -7.56
N CYS A 51 12.92 -0.40 -8.04
CA CYS A 51 12.44 -0.34 -9.42
C CYS A 51 13.51 0.19 -10.36
N LEU A 52 14.10 -0.72 -11.12
CA LEU A 52 15.07 -0.40 -12.18
C LEU A 52 14.40 0.10 -13.48
N TYR A 53 13.11 -0.21 -13.68
CA TYR A 53 12.35 0.12 -14.90
C TYR A 53 11.17 1.04 -14.61
N ASP A 54 10.84 1.92 -15.56
CA ASP A 54 9.75 2.90 -15.41
C ASP A 54 8.37 2.26 -15.29
N ASN A 55 8.15 1.13 -15.96
CA ASN A 55 6.92 0.34 -15.81
C ASN A 55 6.71 -0.12 -14.36
N CYS A 56 7.77 -0.47 -13.65
CA CYS A 56 7.66 -0.89 -12.25
C CYS A 56 7.39 0.32 -11.33
N LYS A 57 7.95 1.50 -11.63
CA LYS A 57 7.64 2.74 -10.92
C LYS A 57 6.17 3.13 -11.08
N ALA A 58 5.63 3.03 -12.30
CA ALA A 58 4.23 3.33 -12.60
C ALA A 58 3.27 2.50 -11.72
N VAL A 59 3.52 1.20 -11.60
CA VAL A 59 2.73 0.30 -10.73
C VAL A 59 2.71 0.77 -9.28
N ILE A 60 3.84 1.23 -8.74
CA ILE A 60 3.91 1.69 -7.36
C ILE A 60 3.09 2.98 -7.15
N TYR A 61 3.10 3.88 -8.13
CA TYR A 61 2.30 5.09 -8.08
C TYR A 61 0.79 4.80 -8.10
N GLU A 62 0.38 3.77 -8.85
CA GLU A 62 -1.03 3.42 -9.07
C GLU A 62 -1.69 2.64 -7.92
N ILE A 63 -0.91 2.11 -6.96
CA ILE A 63 -1.44 1.59 -5.70
C ILE A 63 -2.02 2.75 -4.89
N GLN A 64 -3.32 2.77 -4.66
CA GLN A 64 -4.01 3.79 -3.89
C GLN A 64 -4.60 3.23 -2.61
N LEU A 65 -4.59 4.07 -1.58
CA LEU A 65 -5.32 3.86 -0.35
C LEU A 65 -6.60 4.68 -0.42
N TYR A 66 -7.73 4.03 -0.15
CA TYR A 66 -9.04 4.63 -0.06
C TYR A 66 -9.56 4.53 1.38
N GLY A 67 -10.16 5.61 1.87
CA GLY A 67 -10.59 5.75 3.26
C GLY A 67 -9.69 6.70 4.06
N ASP A 68 -9.68 6.58 5.38
CA ASP A 68 -8.93 7.43 6.30
C ASP A 68 -7.45 6.98 6.41
N PRO A 69 -6.48 7.77 5.91
CA PRO A 69 -5.06 7.43 5.98
C PRO A 69 -4.47 7.51 7.39
N THR A 70 -5.18 8.12 8.35
CA THR A 70 -4.74 8.30 9.73
C THR A 70 -5.09 7.11 10.63
N LEU A 71 -5.94 6.20 10.14
CA LEU A 71 -6.34 5.00 10.86
C LEU A 71 -5.12 4.19 11.31
N LYS A 72 -5.06 3.91 12.61
CA LYS A 72 -4.13 2.98 13.22
C LYS A 72 -4.91 1.74 13.64
N ILE A 73 -4.33 0.55 13.47
CA ILE A 73 -4.89 -0.63 14.13
C ILE A 73 -4.48 -0.49 15.60
N GLY A 74 -5.44 -0.20 16.47
CA GLY A 74 -5.22 -0.35 17.90
C GLY A 74 -4.94 -1.82 18.19
N ILE A 75 -3.76 -2.11 18.72
CA ILE A 75 -3.53 -3.31 19.51
C ILE A 75 -3.83 -2.92 20.95
#